data_AF-A0A918I550-F1
#
_entry.id   AF-A0A918I550-F1
#
_cell.length_a   1.000
_cell.length_b   1.000
_cell.length_c   1.000
_cell.angle_alpha   90.00
_cell.angle_beta   90.00
_cell.angle_gamma   90.00
#
_symmetry.space_group_name_H-M   'P 1'
#
loop_
_entity.id
_entity.type
_entity.pdbx_description
1 polymer ?
#
loop_
_entity_poly.entity_id
_entity_poly.type
_entity_poly.pdbx_seq_one_letter_code
_entity_poly.pdbx_strand_id
1 'polypeptide(L)'
;MSDLPPPYPPDEERLAVLQTWLEVQLAYVRDARAALARRAEIQVRTAPPAPPPYRLQRGLDAARTVVRVHLGDCALAKKGPGVDDLAARRALVEGVEACAVCRPDSELGMLD
;
A
#
# COMPACT_ATOMS: atom_id res chain seq x y z
N MET A 1 -18.73 25.43 39.26
CA MET A 1 -17.70 26.11 38.44
C MET A 1 -17.45 27.44 39.12
N SER A 2 -16.19 27.75 39.43
CA SER A 2 -15.83 28.94 40.19
C SER A 2 -15.67 30.11 39.24
N ASP A 3 -16.34 31.23 39.54
CA ASP A 3 -16.03 32.51 38.91
C ASP A 3 -14.54 32.80 39.08
N LEU A 4 -13.87 33.08 37.96
CA LEU A 4 -12.49 33.55 37.98
C LEU A 4 -12.51 35.03 38.34
N PRO A 5 -11.68 35.49 39.30
CA PRO A 5 -11.65 36.89 39.65
C PRO A 5 -11.14 37.73 38.47
N PRO A 6 -11.51 39.02 38.37
CA PRO A 6 -11.04 39.92 37.32
C PRO A 6 -9.51 39.81 37.09
N PRO A 7 -9.02 39.89 35.83
CA PRO A 7 -9.66 40.54 34.68
C PRO A 7 -10.45 39.60 33.75
N TYR A 8 -10.84 38.41 34.19
CA TYR A 8 -11.62 37.49 33.36
C TYR A 8 -13.10 37.91 33.27
N PRO A 9 -13.75 37.72 32.11
CA PRO A 9 -15.18 37.98 31.97
C PRO A 9 -16.01 37.04 32.87
N PRO A 10 -17.24 37.44 33.22
CA PRO A 10 -18.16 36.61 34.01
C PRO A 10 -18.31 35.20 33.43
N ASP A 11 -18.62 34.22 34.27
CA ASP A 11 -18.68 32.82 33.85
C ASP A 11 -19.61 32.58 32.65
N GLU A 12 -20.76 33.24 32.57
CA GLU A 12 -21.67 33.09 31.43
C GLU A 12 -21.05 33.55 30.10
N GLU A 13 -20.45 34.74 30.07
CA GLU A 13 -19.80 35.29 28.88
C GLU A 13 -18.58 34.45 28.49
N ARG A 14 -17.77 34.05 29.47
CA ARG A 14 -16.62 33.17 29.25
C ARG A 14 -17.04 31.83 28.68
N LEU A 15 -18.09 31.22 29.22
CA LEU A 15 -18.60 29.93 28.75
C LEU A 15 -19.21 30.03 27.36
N ALA A 16 -19.89 31.12 27.02
CA ALA A 16 -20.41 31.34 25.67
C ALA A 16 -19.27 31.46 24.64
N VAL A 17 -18.19 32.17 24.99
CA VAL A 17 -16.97 32.25 24.15
C VAL A 17 -16.33 30.87 23.99
N LEU A 18 -16.18 30.11 25.09
CA LEU A 18 -15.63 28.76 25.04
C LEU A 18 -16.50 27.81 24.22
N GLN A 19 -17.82 27.88 24.38
CA GLN A 19 -18.77 27.08 23.60
C GLN A 19 -18.60 27.38 22.11
N THR A 20 -18.60 28.65 21.72
CA THR A 20 -18.43 29.06 20.32
C THR A 20 -17.09 28.56 19.76
N TRP A 21 -16.01 28.71 20.53
CA TRP A 21 -14.70 28.21 20.13
C TRP A 21 -14.71 26.69 19.96
N LEU A 22 -15.28 25.94 20.91
CA LEU A 22 -15.37 24.49 20.86
C LEU A 22 -16.22 24.00 19.68
N GLU A 23 -17.30 24.69 19.34
CA GLU A 23 -18.14 24.39 18.18
C GLU A 23 -17.34 24.53 16.87
N VAL A 24 -16.56 25.60 16.74
CA VAL A 24 -15.67 25.82 15.59
C VAL A 24 -14.58 24.75 15.53
N GLN A 25 -13.92 24.45 16.66
CA GLN A 25 -12.90 23.39 16.72
C GLN A 25 -13.48 22.02 16.35
N LEU A 26 -14.70 21.73 16.83
CA LEU A 26 -15.37 20.48 16.52
C LEU A 26 -15.71 20.39 15.03
N ALA A 27 -16.14 21.48 14.40
CA ALA A 27 -16.37 21.54 12.96
C ALA A 27 -15.08 21.24 12.18
N TYR A 28 -13.96 21.88 12.55
CA TYR A 28 -12.66 21.62 11.93
C TYR A 28 -12.23 20.15 12.02
N VAL A 29 -12.36 19.53 13.20
CA VAL A 29 -12.02 18.11 13.40
C VAL A 29 -12.92 17.21 12.56
N ARG A 30 -14.22 17.51 12.45
CA ARG A 30 -15.15 16.75 11.61
C ARG A 30 -14.75 16.82 10.13
N ASP A 31 -14.40 18.00 9.64
CA ASP A 31 -13.95 18.19 8.25
C ASP A 31 -12.64 17.44 7.97
N ALA A 32 -11.68 17.50 8.90
CA ALA A 32 -10.42 16.77 8.80
C ALA A 32 -10.67 15.25 8.74
N ARG A 33 -11.56 14.71 9.60
CA ARG A 33 -11.95 13.30 9.57
C ARG A 33 -12.61 12.91 8.25
N ALA A 34 -13.52 13.74 7.73
CA ALA A 34 -14.16 13.50 6.44
C ALA A 34 -13.14 13.51 5.29
N ALA A 35 -12.17 14.42 5.32
CA ALA A 35 -11.09 14.46 4.33
C ALA A 35 -10.20 13.21 4.38
N LEU A 36 -9.86 12.73 5.58
CA LEU A 36 -9.12 11.47 5.76
C LEU A 36 -9.90 10.27 5.24
N ALA A 37 -11.21 10.19 5.54
CA ALA A 37 -12.07 9.12 5.04
C ALA A 37 -12.13 9.11 3.50
N ARG A 38 -12.31 10.28 2.87
CA ARG A 38 -12.26 10.40 1.40
C ARG A 38 -10.92 9.96 0.82
N ARG A 39 -9.81 10.34 1.45
CA ARG A 39 -8.47 9.90 1.01
C ARG A 39 -8.33 8.39 1.10
N ALA A 40 -8.77 7.77 2.20
CA ALA A 40 -8.74 6.32 2.36
C ALA A 40 -9.59 5.60 1.30
N GLU A 41 -10.80 6.11 1.02
CA GLU A 41 -11.66 5.57 -0.04
C GLU A 41 -11.00 5.67 -1.42
N ILE A 42 -10.40 6.82 -1.74
CA ILE A 42 -9.64 6.99 -2.99
C ILE A 42 -8.49 5.99 -3.04
N GLN A 43 -7.70 5.84 -1.97
CA GLN A 43 -6.58 4.89 -1.93
C GLN A 43 -7.04 3.45 -2.18
N VAL A 44 -8.18 3.03 -1.63
CA VAL A 44 -8.75 1.70 -1.89
C VAL A 44 -9.19 1.57 -3.35
N ARG A 45 -9.87 2.58 -3.89
CA ARG A 45 -10.38 2.58 -5.27
C ARG A 45 -9.27 2.66 -6.32
N THR A 46 -8.18 3.37 -6.02
CA THR A 46 -7.04 3.57 -6.92
C THR A 46 -5.84 2.71 -6.54
N ALA A 47 -6.01 1.75 -5.62
CA ALA A 47 -4.95 0.82 -5.28
C ALA A 47 -4.49 0.12 -6.57
N PRO A 48 -3.18 0.08 -6.86
CA PRO A 48 -2.69 -0.72 -7.96
C PRO A 48 -3.13 -2.17 -7.75
N PRO A 49 -3.35 -2.94 -8.84
CA PRO A 49 -3.63 -4.36 -8.72
C PRO A 49 -2.52 -5.04 -7.91
N ALA A 50 -2.89 -6.13 -7.24
CA ALA A 50 -1.92 -6.95 -6.55
C ALA A 50 -0.73 -7.25 -7.49
N PRO A 51 0.51 -7.23 -6.99
CA PRO A 51 1.65 -7.58 -7.81
C PRO A 51 1.43 -8.97 -8.41
N PRO A 52 1.86 -9.20 -9.66
CA PRO A 52 1.78 -10.52 -10.28
C PRO A 52 2.53 -11.52 -9.39
N PRO A 53 2.05 -12.75 -9.20
CA PRO A 53 2.63 -13.71 -8.24
C PRO A 53 4.06 -14.13 -8.64
N TYR A 54 4.40 -14.04 -9.93
CA TYR A 54 5.75 -14.30 -10.43
C TYR A 54 6.19 -13.25 -11.45
N ARG A 55 7.50 -13.20 -11.68
CA ARG A 55 8.13 -12.37 -12.71
C ARG A 55 9.18 -13.13 -13.48
N LEU A 56 9.31 -12.80 -14.76
CA LEU A 56 10.35 -13.34 -15.63
C LEU A 56 11.49 -12.34 -15.79
N GLN A 57 12.72 -12.75 -15.51
CA GLN A 57 13.91 -11.99 -15.82
C GLN A 57 14.35 -12.31 -17.24
N ARG A 58 14.60 -11.26 -18.03
CA ARG A 58 15.13 -11.38 -19.38
C ARG A 58 16.63 -11.17 -19.40
N GLY A 59 17.32 -11.90 -20.28
CA GLY A 59 18.72 -11.73 -20.60
C GLY A 59 18.99 -10.41 -21.31
N LEU A 60 20.28 -10.14 -21.51
CA LEU A 60 20.78 -8.96 -22.21
C LEU A 60 20.95 -9.20 -23.72
N ASP A 61 20.66 -10.41 -24.18
CA ASP A 61 20.69 -10.79 -25.59
C ASP A 61 19.65 -10.01 -26.40
N ALA A 62 19.89 -9.90 -27.72
CA ALA A 62 19.01 -9.14 -28.62
C ALA A 62 17.56 -9.68 -28.63
N ALA A 63 17.38 -10.98 -28.41
CA ALA A 63 16.07 -11.63 -28.33
C ALA A 63 15.40 -11.46 -26.95
N ARG A 64 16.11 -10.92 -25.95
CA ARG A 64 15.68 -10.80 -24.55
C ARG A 64 15.05 -12.09 -24.03
N THR A 65 15.77 -13.19 -24.23
CA THR A 65 15.36 -14.52 -23.77
C THR A 65 15.07 -14.52 -22.28
N VAL A 66 14.10 -15.31 -21.85
CA VAL A 66 13.79 -15.45 -20.43
C VAL A 66 14.85 -16.35 -19.82
N VAL A 67 15.56 -15.86 -18.81
CA VAL A 67 16.69 -16.55 -18.19
C VAL A 67 16.41 -17.01 -16.77
N ARG A 68 15.43 -16.40 -16.09
CA ARG A 68 15.11 -16.75 -14.71
C ARG A 68 13.67 -16.43 -14.32
N VAL A 69 13.05 -17.30 -13.54
CA VAL A 69 11.75 -17.08 -12.89
C VAL A 69 11.96 -16.61 -11.46
N HIS A 70 11.13 -15.67 -11.00
CA HIS A 70 11.17 -15.10 -9.66
C HIS A 70 9.76 -14.99 -9.08
N LEU A 71 9.64 -14.91 -7.74
CA LEU A 71 8.41 -14.43 -7.10
C LEU A 71 8.15 -12.97 -7.47
N GLY A 72 6.87 -12.60 -7.41
CA GLY A 72 6.31 -11.31 -7.79
C GLY A 72 6.92 -10.10 -7.11
N ASP A 73 7.32 -10.29 -5.86
CA ASP A 73 7.90 -9.32 -4.94
C ASP A 73 9.43 -9.41 -4.86
N CYS A 74 10.07 -10.30 -5.64
CA CYS A 74 11.51 -10.44 -5.64
C CYS A 74 12.18 -9.16 -6.16
N ALA A 75 13.01 -8.54 -5.32
CA ALA A 75 13.71 -7.29 -5.64
C ALA A 75 14.60 -7.40 -6.89
N LEU A 76 15.12 -8.58 -7.20
CA LEU A 76 15.98 -8.84 -8.36
C LEU A 76 15.26 -8.78 -9.70
N ALA A 77 13.93 -8.96 -9.71
CA ALA A 77 13.12 -8.99 -10.93
C ALA A 77 12.07 -7.89 -10.99
N LYS A 78 12.21 -6.82 -10.19
CA LYS A 78 11.20 -5.75 -10.07
C LYS A 78 10.72 -5.15 -11.40
N LYS A 79 11.59 -5.14 -12.43
CA LYS A 79 11.29 -4.62 -13.78
C LYS A 79 10.93 -5.70 -14.82
N GLY A 80 10.92 -6.97 -14.43
CA GLY A 80 10.53 -8.08 -15.30
C GLY A 80 9.01 -8.13 -15.52
N PRO A 81 8.53 -8.63 -16.67
CA PRO A 81 7.10 -8.85 -16.88
C PRO A 81 6.53 -9.80 -15.81
N GLY A 82 5.33 -9.45 -15.34
CA GLY A 82 4.55 -10.28 -14.44
C GLY A 82 3.88 -11.44 -15.17
N VAL A 83 3.82 -12.60 -14.52
CA VAL A 83 3.15 -13.79 -15.04
C VAL A 83 2.37 -14.51 -13.94
N ASP A 84 1.42 -15.35 -14.34
CA ASP A 84 0.67 -16.23 -13.45
C ASP A 84 1.44 -17.53 -13.15
N ASP A 85 0.90 -18.36 -12.25
CA ASP A 85 1.46 -19.66 -11.87
C ASP A 85 1.69 -20.58 -13.07
N LEU A 86 0.74 -20.61 -14.02
CA LEU A 86 0.81 -21.51 -15.17
C LEU A 86 1.98 -21.13 -16.08
N ALA A 87 2.14 -19.85 -16.40
CA ALA A 87 3.26 -19.37 -17.19
C ALA A 87 4.60 -19.51 -16.47
N ALA A 88 4.64 -19.31 -15.15
CA ALA A 88 5.84 -19.56 -14.34
C ALA A 88 6.24 -21.04 -14.37
N ARG A 89 5.30 -21.96 -14.14
CA ARG A 89 5.53 -23.42 -14.24
C ARG A 89 6.01 -23.82 -15.63
N ARG A 90 5.38 -23.30 -16.69
CA ARG A 90 5.80 -23.57 -18.08
C ARG A 90 7.24 -23.15 -18.33
N ALA A 91 7.62 -21.92 -17.94
CA ALA A 91 8.98 -21.44 -18.09
C ALA A 91 9.99 -22.35 -17.37
N LEU A 92 9.69 -22.76 -16.14
CA LEU A 92 10.53 -23.70 -15.38
C LEU A 92 10.67 -25.06 -16.07
N VAL A 93 9.57 -25.62 -16.60
CA VAL A 93 9.59 -26.88 -17.37
C VAL A 93 10.37 -26.75 -18.68
N GLU A 94 10.32 -25.58 -19.32
CA GLU A 94 11.08 -25.26 -20.54
C GLU A 94 12.59 -25.01 -20.27
N GLY A 95 13.04 -25.14 -19.02
CA GLY A 95 14.44 -25.07 -18.64
C GLY A 95 14.92 -23.69 -18.20
N VAL A 96 14.01 -22.72 -18.01
CA VAL A 96 14.36 -21.43 -17.38
C VAL A 96 14.71 -21.67 -15.91
N GLU A 97 15.82 -21.08 -15.44
CA GLU A 97 16.24 -21.25 -14.05
C GLU A 97 15.25 -20.65 -13.05
N ALA A 98 15.03 -21.31 -11.92
CA ALA A 98 14.41 -20.68 -10.76
C ALA A 98 15.40 -19.76 -10.05
N CYS A 99 14.93 -18.63 -9.54
CA CYS A 99 15.76 -17.78 -8.70
C CYS A 99 16.14 -18.48 -7.40
N ALA A 100 17.44 -18.66 -7.17
CA ALA A 100 17.95 -19.31 -5.97
C ALA A 100 17.62 -18.57 -4.66
N VAL A 101 17.31 -17.27 -4.73
CA VAL A 101 17.00 -16.45 -3.55
C VAL A 101 15.55 -16.58 -3.11
N CYS A 102 14.60 -16.42 -4.06
CA CYS A 102 13.16 -16.46 -3.74
C CYS A 102 12.50 -17.82 -3.99
N ARG A 103 13.22 -18.77 -4.60
CA ARG A 103 12.82 -20.18 -4.75
C ARG A 103 11.37 -20.37 -5.26
N PRO A 104 11.01 -19.77 -6.41
CA PRO A 104 9.64 -19.83 -6.92
C PRO A 104 9.22 -21.25 -7.32
N ASP A 105 10.16 -22.10 -7.70
CA ASP A 105 9.97 -23.53 -7.94
C ASP A 105 9.44 -24.28 -6.71
N SER A 106 9.94 -23.92 -5.54
CA SER A 106 9.58 -24.53 -4.26
C SER A 106 8.21 -24.02 -3.80
N GLU A 107 7.93 -22.73 -3.98
CA GLU A 107 6.62 -22.14 -3.69
C GLU A 107 5.53 -22.71 -4.63
N LEU A 108 5.88 -22.94 -5.89
CA LEU A 108 5.02 -23.65 -6.84
C LEU A 108 4.89 -25.16 -6.54
N GLY A 109 5.60 -25.71 -5.56
CA GLY A 109 5.57 -27.14 -5.23
C GLY A 109 6.07 -28.03 -6.37
N MET A 110 7.03 -27.54 -7.16
CA MET A 110 7.67 -28.32 -8.23
C MET A 110 8.86 -29.13 -7.73
N LEU A 111 9.28 -28.89 -6.50
CA LEU A 111 10.34 -29.60 -5.80
C LEU A 111 9.77 -30.12 -4.48
N ASP A 112 10.09 -31.37 -4.14
CA ASP A 112 9.77 -31.99 -2.85
C ASP A 112 10.70 -31.49 -1.73
#